data_AF-A0A7Z2VV70-F1
#
_entry.id   AF-A0A7Z2VV70-F1
#
_cell.length_a   1.000
_cell.length_b   1.000
_cell.length_c   1.000
_cell.angle_alpha   90.00
_cell.angle_beta   90.00
_cell.angle_gamma   90.00
#
_symmetry.space_group_name_H-M   'P 1'
#
loop_
_entity.id
_entity.type
_entity.pdbx_description
1 polymer ?
#
loop_
_entity_poly.entity_id
_entity_poly.type
_entity_poly.pdbx_seq_one_letter_code
_entity_poly.pdbx_strand_id
1 'polypeptide(L)'
;MELIPSTILTGFLGAGKTTLLNRILQEEHGLKIAVIENEFGQENIDNEILVQDAGEQIVEMNNGCICCTVRGDLIVALTNLARKRDAGEIRFDRVVIETTGLANPGPVAQTFFVDEEVGAHYLLDAVVTVVDARHAMDQLDRHEEAQRQVGFADKILLSKTDLVDVAALEALKARIRRINPRAPISTSDFGRAPIGDVLDLRGFNLNDKLELDPDFLATDDGHGHAHGHGHDGDHAHCDEEGHVHTEACHHGHDHHHSHHSDDIAAFVFKSERAFDPERLDQFLGSIVQVFGPSMLRYKGVLSMEGADRKVVFQGVHQIMGSDLGAKWADGEARGSKMVFIGKNLPKDVFIRGLEQCLV
;
A
#
# COMPACT_ATOMS: atom_id res chain seq x y z
N MET A 1 0.71 -29.20 -1.89
CA MET A 1 1.67 -28.57 -2.83
C MET A 1 2.00 -27.21 -2.25
N GLU A 2 3.24 -26.72 -2.36
CA GLU A 2 3.58 -25.38 -1.87
C GLU A 2 2.91 -24.34 -2.79
N LEU A 3 2.28 -23.31 -2.20
CA LEU A 3 1.63 -22.23 -2.95
C LEU A 3 2.68 -21.40 -3.67
N ILE A 4 2.38 -20.96 -4.89
CA ILE A 4 3.28 -20.11 -5.69
C ILE A 4 3.16 -18.66 -5.21
N PRO A 5 4.25 -18.02 -4.77
CA PRO A 5 4.25 -16.60 -4.47
C PRO A 5 4.02 -15.77 -5.73
N SER A 6 3.05 -14.86 -5.67
CA SER A 6 2.69 -13.94 -6.75
C SER A 6 2.87 -12.50 -6.31
N THR A 7 3.65 -11.71 -7.04
CA THR A 7 3.88 -10.28 -6.75
C THR A 7 3.13 -9.43 -7.76
N ILE A 8 2.39 -8.42 -7.29
CA ILE A 8 1.76 -7.42 -8.17
C ILE A 8 2.72 -6.24 -8.30
N LEU A 9 3.16 -5.95 -9.51
CA LEU A 9 3.96 -4.77 -9.83
C LEU A 9 3.05 -3.68 -10.42
N THR A 10 2.95 -2.57 -9.70
CA THR A 10 2.08 -1.44 -10.06
C THR A 10 2.82 -0.10 -9.94
N GLY A 11 2.15 0.99 -10.30
CA GLY A 11 2.73 2.32 -10.35
C GLY A 11 2.28 3.10 -11.58
N PHE A 12 2.27 4.43 -11.47
CA PHE A 12 1.68 5.29 -12.49
C PHE A 12 2.40 5.22 -13.84
N LEU A 13 1.79 5.77 -14.88
CA LEU A 13 2.34 5.78 -16.24
C LEU A 13 3.77 6.37 -16.26
N GLY A 14 4.70 5.67 -16.90
CA GLY A 14 6.10 6.11 -17.00
C GLY A 14 6.93 5.99 -15.72
N ALA A 15 6.43 5.33 -14.66
CA ALA A 15 7.18 5.18 -13.41
C ALA A 15 8.44 4.30 -13.50
N GLY A 16 8.58 3.50 -14.57
CA GLY A 16 9.70 2.57 -14.75
C GLY A 16 9.39 1.12 -14.35
N LYS A 17 8.11 0.71 -14.40
CA LYS A 17 7.68 -0.68 -14.14
C LYS A 17 8.32 -1.67 -15.11
N THR A 18 8.17 -1.46 -16.42
CA THR A 18 8.78 -2.29 -17.47
C THR A 18 10.31 -2.39 -17.32
N THR A 19 10.97 -1.29 -16.94
CA THR A 19 12.42 -1.29 -16.68
C THR A 19 12.79 -2.16 -15.48
N LEU A 20 12.02 -2.08 -14.40
CA LEU A 20 12.21 -2.94 -13.23
C LEU A 20 11.93 -4.41 -13.56
N LEU A 21 10.86 -4.69 -14.30
CA LEU A 21 10.49 -6.03 -14.73
C LEU A 21 11.59 -6.68 -15.58
N ASN A 22 12.05 -5.98 -16.62
CA ASN A 22 13.15 -6.43 -17.47
C ASN A 22 14.40 -6.78 -16.66
N ARG A 23 14.73 -5.95 -15.67
CA ARG A 23 15.86 -6.23 -14.81
C ARG A 23 15.66 -7.49 -13.98
N ILE A 24 14.48 -7.67 -13.40
CA ILE A 24 14.16 -8.87 -12.62
C ILE A 24 14.43 -10.11 -13.48
N LEU A 25 13.99 -10.10 -14.75
CA LEU A 25 14.18 -11.22 -15.69
C LEU A 25 15.63 -11.43 -16.16
N GLN A 26 16.45 -10.37 -16.19
CA GLN A 26 17.83 -10.46 -16.68
C GLN A 26 18.86 -10.80 -15.59
N GLU A 27 18.55 -10.58 -14.31
CA GLU A 27 19.49 -10.79 -13.22
C GLU A 27 19.56 -12.27 -12.82
N GLU A 28 20.76 -12.82 -12.61
CA GLU A 28 20.93 -14.22 -12.19
C GLU A 28 20.59 -14.42 -10.70
N HIS A 29 19.30 -14.38 -10.37
CA HIS A 29 18.79 -14.63 -9.02
C HIS A 29 18.44 -16.11 -8.76
N GLY A 30 18.56 -16.97 -9.77
CA GLY A 30 18.37 -18.42 -9.66
C GLY A 30 16.92 -18.87 -9.42
N LEU A 31 15.95 -17.97 -9.60
CA LEU A 31 14.52 -18.26 -9.53
C LEU A 31 13.96 -18.28 -10.96
N LYS A 32 12.93 -19.07 -11.21
CA LYS A 32 12.19 -19.04 -12.46
C LYS A 32 10.91 -18.24 -12.28
N ILE A 33 10.76 -17.15 -13.02
CA ILE A 33 9.61 -16.25 -12.88
C ILE A 33 8.71 -16.40 -14.10
N ALA A 34 7.41 -16.55 -13.86
CA ALA A 34 6.39 -16.37 -14.88
C ALA A 34 5.85 -14.94 -14.80
N VAL A 35 5.76 -14.27 -15.93
CA VAL A 35 5.26 -12.88 -15.98
C VAL A 35 3.92 -12.85 -16.67
N ILE A 36 2.99 -12.09 -16.07
CA ILE A 36 1.70 -11.73 -16.64
C ILE A 36 1.68 -10.21 -16.82
N GLU A 37 1.63 -9.77 -18.07
CA GLU A 37 1.49 -8.36 -18.41
C GLU A 37 0.02 -8.07 -18.70
N ASN A 38 -0.56 -7.17 -17.91
CA ASN A 38 -1.93 -6.72 -18.10
C ASN A 38 -1.88 -5.32 -18.71
N GLU A 39 -1.84 -5.23 -20.05
CA GLU A 39 -1.90 -3.99 -20.83
C GLU A 39 -3.25 -3.72 -21.51
N PHE A 40 -3.62 -2.45 -21.62
CA PHE A 40 -4.73 -1.98 -22.46
C PHE A 40 -4.15 -1.21 -23.66
N GLY A 41 -4.07 -1.85 -24.84
CA GLY A 41 -3.61 -1.20 -26.08
C GLY A 41 -3.32 -2.21 -27.20
N GLN A 42 -3.34 -1.77 -28.47
CA GLN A 42 -3.15 -2.61 -29.67
C GLN A 42 -1.73 -2.56 -30.27
N GLU A 43 -0.78 -1.87 -29.64
CA GLU A 43 0.60 -1.78 -30.13
C GLU A 43 1.62 -1.91 -28.98
N ASN A 44 2.30 -3.06 -28.92
CA ASN A 44 3.41 -3.32 -28.01
C ASN A 44 4.71 -2.72 -28.56
N ILE A 45 5.19 -1.63 -27.96
CA ILE A 45 6.57 -1.15 -28.20
C ILE A 45 7.54 -1.82 -27.20
N ASP A 46 7.05 -2.26 -26.04
CA ASP A 46 7.87 -2.78 -24.94
C ASP A 46 8.32 -4.25 -25.13
N ASN A 47 7.68 -5.00 -26.05
CA ASN A 47 7.97 -6.41 -26.34
C ASN A 47 9.39 -6.66 -26.87
N GLU A 48 10.02 -5.70 -27.55
CA GLU A 48 11.40 -5.88 -28.03
C GLU A 48 12.42 -5.90 -26.88
N ILE A 49 12.06 -5.42 -25.68
CA ILE A 49 12.98 -5.29 -24.55
C ILE A 49 13.01 -6.56 -23.69
N LEU A 50 11.88 -7.29 -23.59
CA LEU A 50 11.70 -8.43 -22.68
C LEU A 50 12.07 -9.79 -23.29
N VAL A 51 12.15 -9.90 -24.62
CA VAL A 51 12.39 -11.17 -25.32
C VAL A 51 13.88 -11.31 -25.67
N GLN A 52 14.77 -11.48 -24.68
CA GLN A 52 16.15 -11.91 -24.96
C GLN A 52 16.68 -12.92 -23.91
N ASP A 53 16.75 -14.18 -24.35
CA ASP A 53 17.72 -15.23 -23.98
C ASP A 53 17.73 -15.92 -22.60
N ALA A 54 16.88 -15.59 -21.63
CA ALA A 54 16.75 -16.39 -20.41
C ALA A 54 15.65 -17.47 -20.58
N GLY A 55 15.80 -18.66 -19.99
CA GLY A 55 14.84 -19.77 -20.05
C GLY A 55 13.52 -19.54 -19.30
N GLU A 56 12.96 -18.35 -19.44
CA GLU A 56 11.82 -17.79 -18.75
C GLU A 56 10.60 -17.71 -19.69
N GLN A 57 9.41 -17.77 -19.11
CA GLN A 57 8.17 -17.83 -19.89
C GLN A 57 7.29 -16.62 -19.59
N ILE A 58 7.16 -15.76 -20.59
CA ILE A 58 6.28 -14.60 -20.58
C ILE A 58 4.93 -15.05 -21.14
N VAL A 59 3.85 -14.90 -20.37
CA VAL A 59 2.48 -15.15 -20.83
C VAL A 59 1.79 -13.80 -20.98
N GLU A 60 1.73 -13.35 -22.23
CA GLU A 60 1.10 -12.09 -22.61
C GLU A 60 -0.43 -12.23 -22.63
N MET A 61 -1.12 -11.22 -22.08
CA MET A 61 -2.56 -11.13 -22.13
C MET A 61 -2.99 -9.96 -23.02
N ASN A 62 -3.53 -10.27 -24.18
CA ASN A 62 -4.09 -9.27 -25.09
C ASN A 62 -5.61 -9.22 -25.00
N ASN A 63 -6.16 -8.06 -24.59
CA ASN A 63 -7.18 -7.26 -25.32
C ASN A 63 -8.34 -6.68 -24.47
N GLY A 64 -8.66 -5.42 -24.79
CA GLY A 64 -10.03 -4.97 -25.07
C GLY A 64 -10.84 -4.39 -23.91
N CYS A 65 -11.18 -3.10 -24.01
CA CYS A 65 -12.03 -2.34 -23.08
C CYS A 65 -13.23 -3.14 -22.55
N ILE A 66 -13.31 -3.32 -21.24
CA ILE A 66 -14.47 -3.13 -20.36
C ILE A 66 -14.00 -3.50 -18.95
N CYS A 67 -14.30 -2.67 -17.96
CA CYS A 67 -13.85 -2.77 -16.57
C CYS A 67 -14.22 -4.06 -15.79
N CYS A 68 -14.75 -5.09 -16.47
CA CYS A 68 -15.10 -6.42 -15.95
C CYS A 68 -14.23 -7.56 -16.50
N THR A 69 -13.41 -7.36 -17.55
CA THR A 69 -12.63 -8.43 -18.21
C THR A 69 -11.31 -8.73 -17.50
N VAL A 70 -10.66 -7.71 -16.91
CA VAL A 70 -9.33 -7.82 -16.28
C VAL A 70 -9.24 -8.93 -15.24
N ARG A 71 -10.24 -9.05 -14.35
CA ARG A 71 -10.25 -10.10 -13.32
C ARG A 71 -10.48 -11.48 -13.92
N GLY A 72 -11.42 -11.59 -14.86
CA GLY A 72 -11.73 -12.87 -15.51
C GLY A 72 -10.56 -13.39 -16.33
N ASP A 73 -9.93 -12.52 -17.10
CA ASP A 73 -8.78 -12.88 -17.92
C ASP A 73 -7.58 -13.27 -17.03
N LEU A 74 -7.37 -12.57 -15.92
CA LEU A 74 -6.30 -12.89 -14.97
C LEU A 74 -6.51 -14.28 -14.35
N ILE A 75 -7.74 -14.61 -13.94
CA ILE A 75 -8.09 -15.94 -13.43
C ILE A 75 -7.75 -16.99 -14.49
N VAL A 76 -8.17 -16.78 -15.74
CA VAL A 76 -7.88 -17.71 -16.84
C VAL A 76 -6.38 -17.88 -17.05
N ALA A 77 -5.60 -16.80 -17.05
CA ALA A 77 -4.15 -16.86 -17.22
C ALA A 77 -3.46 -17.62 -16.08
N LEU A 78 -3.80 -17.30 -14.83
CA LEU A 78 -3.26 -17.98 -13.64
C LEU A 78 -3.64 -19.46 -13.61
N THR A 79 -4.90 -19.80 -13.91
CA THR A 79 -5.36 -21.19 -13.99
C THR A 79 -4.63 -21.96 -15.10
N ASN A 80 -4.42 -21.36 -16.28
CA ASN A 80 -3.68 -21.99 -17.37
C ASN A 80 -2.20 -22.22 -17.02
N LEU A 81 -1.56 -21.24 -16.37
CA LEU A 81 -0.19 -21.37 -15.86
C LEU A 81 -0.08 -22.51 -14.84
N ALA A 82 -1.03 -22.60 -13.90
CA ALA A 82 -1.06 -23.66 -12.90
C ALA A 82 -1.19 -25.04 -13.55
N ARG A 83 -2.12 -25.19 -14.51
CA ARG A 83 -2.32 -26.45 -15.25
C ARG A 83 -1.08 -26.88 -16.01
N LYS A 84 -0.43 -25.98 -16.75
CA LYS A 84 0.81 -26.28 -17.49
C LYS A 84 1.94 -26.66 -16.55
N ARG A 85 2.03 -26.00 -15.38
CA ARG A 85 3.03 -26.31 -14.35
C ARG A 85 2.81 -27.70 -13.75
N ASP A 86 1.56 -28.00 -13.40
CA ASP A 86 1.18 -29.29 -12.81
C ASP A 86 1.33 -30.45 -13.83
N ALA A 87 1.15 -30.16 -15.13
CA ALA A 87 1.46 -31.08 -16.23
C ALA A 87 2.97 -31.24 -16.51
N GLY A 88 3.83 -30.42 -15.88
CA GLY A 88 5.28 -30.44 -16.09
C GLY A 88 5.75 -29.85 -17.42
N GLU A 89 4.87 -29.17 -18.16
CA GLU A 89 5.20 -28.52 -19.44
C GLU A 89 6.07 -27.27 -19.22
N ILE A 90 5.84 -26.59 -18.10
CA ILE A 90 6.50 -25.35 -17.73
C ILE A 90 6.94 -25.41 -16.27
N ARG A 91 8.02 -24.73 -15.91
CA ARG A 91 8.49 -24.67 -14.53
C ARG A 91 8.80 -23.23 -14.14
N PHE A 92 8.12 -22.76 -13.11
CA PHE A 92 8.36 -21.47 -12.49
C PHE A 92 8.17 -21.60 -10.97
N ASP A 93 8.90 -20.78 -10.23
CA ASP A 93 8.89 -20.72 -8.78
C ASP A 93 8.02 -19.55 -8.28
N ARG A 94 7.77 -18.53 -9.12
CA ARG A 94 7.01 -17.31 -8.78
C ARG A 94 6.26 -16.73 -9.97
N VAL A 95 5.25 -15.91 -9.68
CA VAL A 95 4.56 -15.09 -10.69
C VAL A 95 4.76 -13.61 -10.40
N VAL A 96 5.01 -12.81 -11.43
CA VAL A 96 4.93 -11.35 -11.36
C VAL A 96 3.79 -10.89 -12.27
N ILE A 97 2.88 -10.07 -11.73
CA ILE A 97 1.75 -9.50 -12.46
C ILE A 97 2.02 -8.00 -12.62
N GLU A 98 2.38 -7.57 -13.81
CA GLU A 98 2.44 -6.15 -14.13
C GLU A 98 1.03 -5.64 -14.45
N THR A 99 0.63 -4.56 -13.77
CA THR A 99 -0.63 -3.86 -14.04
C THR A 99 -0.37 -2.57 -14.82
N THR A 100 -1.30 -2.16 -15.70
CA THR A 100 -1.19 -0.85 -16.39
C THR A 100 -0.97 0.31 -15.43
N GLY A 101 -0.41 1.41 -15.96
CA GLY A 101 -0.18 2.62 -15.17
C GLY A 101 -1.42 3.25 -14.54
N LEU A 102 -2.61 2.92 -15.03
CA LEU A 102 -3.90 3.41 -14.51
C LEU A 102 -4.71 2.32 -13.79
N ALA A 103 -4.19 1.08 -13.72
CA ALA A 103 -4.90 0.00 -13.08
C ALA A 103 -4.92 0.19 -11.56
N ASN A 104 -6.06 -0.17 -10.96
CA ASN A 104 -6.19 -0.32 -9.52
C ASN A 104 -5.69 -1.73 -9.12
N PRO A 105 -4.70 -1.85 -8.22
CA PRO A 105 -4.19 -3.16 -7.78
C PRO A 105 -5.19 -3.94 -6.91
N GLY A 106 -6.23 -3.29 -6.37
CA GLY A 106 -7.22 -3.93 -5.49
C GLY A 106 -7.97 -5.11 -6.11
N PRO A 107 -8.66 -4.95 -7.26
CA PRO A 107 -9.33 -6.05 -7.95
C PRO A 107 -8.40 -7.21 -8.33
N VAL A 108 -7.15 -6.91 -8.68
CA VAL A 108 -6.11 -7.92 -8.97
C VAL A 108 -5.80 -8.70 -7.69
N ALA A 109 -5.50 -8.00 -6.59
CA ALA A 109 -5.22 -8.62 -5.28
C ALA A 109 -6.39 -9.47 -4.75
N GLN A 110 -7.63 -9.02 -4.92
CA GLN A 110 -8.83 -9.76 -4.50
C GLN A 110 -8.95 -11.13 -5.17
N THR A 111 -8.42 -11.29 -6.39
CA THR A 111 -8.50 -12.55 -7.14
C THR A 111 -7.93 -13.72 -6.35
N PHE A 112 -6.83 -13.49 -5.62
CA PHE A 112 -6.15 -14.51 -4.81
C PHE A 112 -6.94 -14.98 -3.60
N PHE A 113 -7.97 -14.24 -3.18
CA PHE A 113 -8.76 -14.56 -1.99
C PHE A 113 -10.19 -14.99 -2.31
N VAL A 114 -10.74 -14.54 -3.45
CA VAL A 114 -12.13 -14.83 -3.83
C VAL A 114 -12.22 -16.04 -4.76
N ASP A 115 -11.21 -16.29 -5.59
CA ASP A 115 -11.22 -17.41 -6.53
C ASP A 115 -10.56 -18.65 -5.91
N GLU A 116 -11.34 -19.74 -5.78
CA GLU A 116 -10.89 -20.97 -5.13
C GLU A 116 -9.78 -21.69 -5.92
N GLU A 117 -9.84 -21.66 -7.26
CA GLU A 117 -8.83 -22.31 -8.10
C GLU A 117 -7.51 -21.55 -8.00
N VAL A 118 -7.55 -20.20 -8.09
CA VAL A 118 -6.35 -19.38 -7.89
C VAL A 118 -5.79 -19.54 -6.47
N GLY A 119 -6.63 -19.48 -5.43
CA GLY A 119 -6.20 -19.62 -4.03
C GLY A 119 -5.63 -20.99 -3.67
N ALA A 120 -5.96 -22.03 -4.44
CA ALA A 120 -5.40 -23.38 -4.26
C ALA A 120 -3.96 -23.52 -4.79
N HIS A 121 -3.55 -22.67 -5.74
CA HIS A 121 -2.24 -22.76 -6.41
C HIS A 121 -1.32 -21.59 -6.07
N TYR A 122 -1.87 -20.41 -5.77
CA TYR A 122 -1.11 -19.17 -5.61
C TYR A 122 -1.35 -18.51 -4.26
N LEU A 123 -0.34 -17.77 -3.80
CA LEU A 123 -0.36 -16.89 -2.65
C LEU A 123 0.04 -15.49 -3.13
N LEU A 124 -0.75 -14.47 -2.83
CA LEU A 124 -0.32 -13.09 -3.05
C LEU A 124 0.82 -12.76 -2.08
N ASP A 125 2.02 -12.50 -2.60
CA ASP A 125 3.21 -12.16 -1.82
C ASP A 125 3.14 -10.69 -1.36
N ALA A 126 3.06 -9.76 -2.32
CA ALA A 126 3.05 -8.33 -2.07
C ALA A 126 2.55 -7.51 -3.27
N VAL A 127 2.12 -6.29 -2.99
CA VAL A 127 1.95 -5.22 -3.98
C VAL A 127 3.18 -4.31 -3.93
N VAL A 128 3.95 -4.27 -5.00
CA VAL A 128 5.11 -3.39 -5.15
C VAL A 128 4.72 -2.22 -6.05
N THR A 129 4.83 -1.00 -5.52
CA THR A 129 4.47 0.21 -6.24
C THR A 129 5.71 1.03 -6.61
N VAL A 130 5.93 1.21 -7.91
CA VAL A 130 6.96 2.08 -8.45
C VAL A 130 6.42 3.51 -8.58
N VAL A 131 7.14 4.47 -8.00
CA VAL A 131 6.72 5.88 -7.95
C VAL A 131 7.81 6.76 -8.54
N ASP A 132 7.47 7.50 -9.61
CA ASP A 132 8.37 8.46 -10.26
C ASP A 132 8.59 9.68 -9.36
N ALA A 133 9.77 9.82 -8.76
CA ALA A 133 10.06 10.90 -7.83
C ALA A 133 9.88 12.31 -8.43
N ARG A 134 10.07 12.45 -9.75
CA ARG A 134 9.94 13.74 -10.44
C ARG A 134 8.50 14.17 -10.66
N HIS A 135 7.61 13.21 -10.93
CA HIS A 135 6.22 13.50 -11.31
C HIS A 135 5.19 13.14 -10.24
N ALA A 136 5.57 12.36 -9.22
CA ALA A 136 4.64 11.77 -8.26
C ALA A 136 3.82 12.80 -7.49
N MET A 137 4.39 13.94 -7.09
CA MET A 137 3.62 14.97 -6.36
C MET A 137 2.41 15.44 -7.17
N ASP A 138 2.61 15.73 -8.45
CA ASP A 138 1.56 16.16 -9.36
C ASP A 138 0.58 15.01 -9.70
N GLN A 139 1.10 13.81 -9.90
CA GLN A 139 0.29 12.62 -10.17
C GLN A 139 -0.65 12.30 -8.99
N LEU A 140 -0.15 12.40 -7.76
CA LEU A 140 -0.94 12.21 -6.55
C LEU A 140 -2.01 13.30 -6.37
N ASP A 141 -1.76 14.53 -6.84
CA ASP A 141 -2.77 15.60 -6.81
C ASP A 141 -3.90 15.38 -7.83
N ARG A 142 -3.56 14.86 -9.01
CA ARG A 142 -4.49 14.79 -10.16
C ARG A 142 -5.21 13.46 -10.32
N HIS A 143 -4.62 12.37 -9.82
CA HIS A 143 -5.07 11.03 -10.14
C HIS A 143 -5.27 10.21 -8.86
N GLU A 144 -6.52 9.87 -8.60
CA GLU A 144 -6.88 8.97 -7.51
C GLU A 144 -6.21 7.60 -7.68
N GLU A 145 -5.99 7.14 -8.91
CA GLU A 145 -5.30 5.89 -9.23
C GLU A 145 -3.88 5.86 -8.65
N ALA A 146 -3.15 6.98 -8.73
CA ALA A 146 -1.80 7.08 -8.15
C ALA A 146 -1.85 6.95 -6.62
N GLN A 147 -2.83 7.60 -5.97
CA GLN A 147 -3.04 7.47 -4.53
C GLN A 147 -3.46 6.04 -4.14
N ARG A 148 -4.30 5.37 -4.93
CA ARG A 148 -4.69 3.96 -4.71
C ARG A 148 -3.49 3.03 -4.82
N GLN A 149 -2.66 3.19 -5.86
CA GLN A 149 -1.44 2.40 -6.04
C GLN A 149 -0.50 2.56 -4.84
N VAL A 150 -0.33 3.77 -4.31
CA VAL A 150 0.44 4.00 -3.07
C VAL A 150 -0.25 3.38 -1.85
N GLY A 151 -1.56 3.54 -1.71
CA GLY A 151 -2.35 3.02 -0.59
C GLY A 151 -2.39 1.49 -0.49
N PHE A 152 -2.27 0.78 -1.61
CA PHE A 152 -2.20 -0.68 -1.65
C PHE A 152 -0.80 -1.25 -1.46
N ALA A 153 0.24 -0.44 -1.59
CA ALA A 153 1.61 -0.91 -1.59
C ALA A 153 1.96 -1.64 -0.27
N ASP A 154 2.64 -2.76 -0.38
CA ASP A 154 3.42 -3.34 0.72
C ASP A 154 4.87 -2.84 0.65
N LYS A 155 5.34 -2.41 -0.52
CA LYS A 155 6.66 -1.81 -0.75
C LYS A 155 6.57 -0.71 -1.79
N ILE A 156 7.27 0.39 -1.55
CA ILE A 156 7.34 1.52 -2.48
C ILE A 156 8.77 1.72 -2.96
N LEU A 157 8.94 1.73 -4.28
CA LEU A 157 10.21 1.99 -4.95
C LEU A 157 10.16 3.36 -5.62
N LEU A 158 10.95 4.31 -5.11
CA LEU A 158 11.09 5.63 -5.72
C LEU A 158 12.07 5.56 -6.88
N SER A 159 11.61 5.85 -8.09
CA SER A 159 12.44 5.93 -9.28
C SER A 159 12.81 7.37 -9.62
N LYS A 160 13.83 7.55 -10.48
CA LYS A 160 14.24 8.86 -11.01
C LYS A 160 14.58 9.87 -9.91
N THR A 161 15.09 9.39 -8.78
CA THR A 161 15.44 10.23 -7.63
C THR A 161 16.64 11.14 -7.93
N ASP A 162 17.43 10.81 -8.95
CA ASP A 162 18.50 11.63 -9.52
C ASP A 162 17.99 12.92 -10.19
N LEU A 163 16.70 12.99 -10.53
CA LEU A 163 16.08 14.14 -11.20
C LEU A 163 15.44 15.14 -10.23
N VAL A 164 15.52 14.92 -8.92
CA VAL A 164 14.94 15.78 -7.88
C VAL A 164 15.96 16.09 -6.79
N ASP A 165 15.80 17.23 -6.13
CA ASP A 165 16.62 17.56 -4.98
C ASP A 165 16.17 16.80 -3.71
N VAL A 166 17.00 16.86 -2.67
CA VAL A 166 16.77 16.16 -1.41
C VAL A 166 15.50 16.68 -0.71
N ALA A 167 15.19 17.97 -0.82
CA ALA A 167 14.05 18.56 -0.13
C ALA A 167 12.73 18.09 -0.77
N ALA A 168 12.65 18.08 -2.10
CA ALA A 168 11.52 17.56 -2.86
C ALA A 168 11.32 16.05 -2.61
N LEU A 169 12.42 15.28 -2.54
CA LEU A 169 12.36 13.87 -2.24
C LEU A 169 11.81 13.58 -0.83
N GLU A 170 12.26 14.33 0.18
CA GLU A 170 11.74 14.19 1.54
C GLU A 170 10.27 14.64 1.66
N ALA A 171 9.87 15.70 0.95
CA ALA A 171 8.47 16.10 0.87
C ALA A 171 7.58 15.01 0.24
N LEU A 172 8.04 14.38 -0.83
CA LEU A 172 7.35 13.26 -1.46
C LEU A 172 7.24 12.06 -0.50
N LYS A 173 8.33 11.68 0.18
CA LYS A 173 8.31 10.59 1.17
C LYS A 173 7.32 10.90 2.30
N ALA A 174 7.31 12.12 2.82
CA ALA A 174 6.37 12.53 3.86
C ALA A 174 4.91 12.41 3.39
N ARG A 175 4.62 12.82 2.15
CA ARG A 175 3.29 12.63 1.55
C ARG A 175 2.92 11.16 1.39
N ILE A 176 3.82 10.35 0.85
CA ILE A 176 3.60 8.90 0.70
C ILE A 176 3.31 8.25 2.06
N ARG A 177 4.04 8.60 3.12
CA ARG A 177 3.79 8.08 4.48
C ARG A 177 2.41 8.45 5.02
N ARG A 178 1.89 9.64 4.70
CA ARG A 178 0.53 10.04 5.08
C ARG A 178 -0.54 9.16 4.41
N ILE A 179 -0.30 8.78 3.16
CA ILE A 179 -1.19 7.88 2.40
C ILE A 179 -1.04 6.44 2.91
N ASN A 180 0.20 5.96 3.04
CA ASN A 180 0.53 4.60 3.42
C ASN A 180 1.75 4.55 4.36
N PRO A 181 1.53 4.50 5.69
CA PRO A 181 2.59 4.42 6.68
C PRO A 181 3.13 3.00 6.89
N ARG A 182 2.59 2.00 6.16
CA ARG A 182 3.02 0.61 6.27
C ARG A 182 4.11 0.23 5.29
N ALA A 183 4.08 0.82 4.10
CA ALA A 183 4.98 0.42 3.04
C ALA A 183 6.37 1.03 3.25
N PRO A 184 7.43 0.22 3.42
CA PRO A 184 8.79 0.74 3.42
C PRO A 184 9.09 1.41 2.08
N ILE A 185 9.72 2.59 2.15
CA ILE A 185 10.12 3.35 0.98
C ILE A 185 11.61 3.15 0.75
N SER A 186 11.99 2.66 -0.43
CA SER A 186 13.39 2.63 -0.86
C SER A 186 13.56 3.35 -2.19
N THR A 187 14.73 3.94 -2.38
CA THR A 187 15.11 4.53 -3.67
C THR A 187 15.61 3.42 -4.59
N SER A 188 15.04 3.33 -5.78
CA SER A 188 15.47 2.42 -6.83
C SER A 188 16.30 3.19 -7.84
N ASP A 189 17.62 3.00 -7.76
CA ASP A 189 18.43 3.08 -8.97
C ASP A 189 18.21 1.76 -9.68
N PHE A 190 17.48 1.78 -10.81
CA PHE A 190 17.16 0.57 -11.56
C PHE A 190 18.39 -0.17 -12.08
N GLY A 191 19.62 0.32 -11.85
CA GLY A 191 20.87 -0.44 -11.99
C GLY A 191 21.44 -1.09 -10.71
N ARG A 192 20.93 -0.80 -9.49
CA ARG A 192 21.51 -1.27 -8.21
C ARG A 192 20.57 -1.79 -7.11
N ALA A 193 19.25 -1.60 -7.20
CA ALA A 193 18.33 -2.12 -6.17
C ALA A 193 18.41 -3.66 -6.04
N PRO A 194 18.57 -4.25 -4.83
CA PRO A 194 18.57 -5.71 -4.66
C PRO A 194 17.21 -6.32 -5.00
N ILE A 195 17.15 -7.38 -5.81
CA ILE A 195 15.89 -8.06 -6.16
C ILE A 195 15.17 -8.63 -4.93
N GLY A 196 15.91 -8.98 -3.88
CA GLY A 196 15.34 -9.39 -2.58
C GLY A 196 14.50 -8.30 -1.90
N ASP A 197 14.62 -7.03 -2.31
CA ASP A 197 13.78 -5.94 -1.81
C ASP A 197 12.45 -5.80 -2.58
N VAL A 198 12.25 -6.60 -3.64
CA VAL A 198 11.07 -6.60 -4.51
C VAL A 198 10.26 -7.90 -4.39
N LEU A 199 10.94 -9.02 -4.12
CA LEU A 199 10.36 -10.36 -4.06
C LEU A 199 10.47 -10.95 -2.63
N ASP A 200 9.51 -11.78 -2.19
CA ASP A 200 9.45 -12.42 -0.85
C ASP A 200 9.19 -11.44 0.30
N LEU A 201 8.40 -10.41 0.02
CA LEU A 201 8.07 -9.38 0.99
C LEU A 201 7.03 -9.87 2.01
N ARG A 202 6.27 -10.92 1.67
CA ARG A 202 5.25 -11.54 2.53
C ARG A 202 4.28 -10.51 3.10
N GLY A 203 3.94 -9.50 2.31
CA GLY A 203 3.04 -8.41 2.66
C GLY A 203 1.68 -8.92 3.13
N PHE A 204 1.18 -10.00 2.52
CA PHE A 204 -0.08 -10.63 2.90
C PHE A 204 0.07 -11.80 3.87
N ASN A 205 1.28 -12.10 4.35
CA ASN A 205 1.46 -13.12 5.38
C ASN A 205 1.06 -12.56 6.75
N LEU A 206 0.33 -13.37 7.51
CA LEU A 206 -0.16 -13.06 8.86
C LEU A 206 0.99 -13.21 9.87
N ASN A 207 2.05 -12.43 9.69
CA ASN A 207 3.12 -12.35 10.69
C ASN A 207 2.73 -11.38 11.81
N ASP A 208 3.12 -11.75 13.03
CA ASP A 208 2.78 -11.13 14.34
C ASP A 208 3.22 -9.70 14.56
N LYS A 209 3.97 -9.15 13.61
CA LYS A 209 4.51 -7.80 13.68
C LYS A 209 3.77 -6.92 12.70
N LEU A 210 3.01 -5.98 13.24
CA LEU A 210 2.58 -4.81 12.50
C LEU A 210 3.68 -3.76 12.59
N GLU A 211 4.50 -3.70 11.54
CA GLU A 211 5.50 -2.66 11.38
C GLU A 211 4.85 -1.44 10.73
N LEU A 212 4.96 -0.29 11.40
CA LEU A 212 4.52 1.02 10.92
C LEU A 212 5.71 1.96 10.96
N ASP A 213 5.73 2.92 10.05
CA ASP A 213 6.74 3.97 10.03
C ASP A 213 6.76 4.73 11.38
N PRO A 214 7.91 4.81 12.06
CA PRO A 214 8.03 5.49 13.35
C PRO A 214 7.69 6.99 13.27
N ASP A 215 8.02 7.65 12.16
CA ASP A 215 7.77 9.09 11.97
C ASP A 215 6.27 9.35 11.91
N PHE A 216 5.51 8.45 11.26
CA PHE A 216 4.05 8.52 11.25
C PHE A 216 3.48 8.42 12.67
N LEU A 217 3.98 7.46 13.47
CA LEU A 217 3.50 7.28 14.85
C LEU A 217 3.82 8.50 15.73
N ALA A 218 4.99 9.11 15.57
CA ALA A 218 5.38 10.32 16.30
C ALA A 218 4.48 11.52 16.00
N THR A 219 3.94 11.61 14.77
CA THR A 219 3.02 12.69 14.38
C THR A 219 1.58 12.49 14.85
N ASP A 220 1.11 11.24 15.01
CA ASP A 220 -0.27 10.94 15.44
C ASP A 220 -0.44 11.01 16.97
N ASP A 221 0.64 10.81 17.74
CA ASP A 221 0.63 10.88 19.22
C ASP A 221 0.50 12.34 19.77
N GLY A 222 0.32 13.35 18.90
CA GLY A 222 0.42 14.78 19.24
C GLY A 222 -0.82 15.67 19.08
N HIS A 223 -1.93 15.22 18.46
CA HIS A 223 -3.03 16.14 18.12
C HIS A 223 -4.43 15.60 18.42
N GLY A 224 -4.79 15.63 19.70
CA GLY A 224 -6.19 15.80 20.09
C GLY A 224 -6.63 17.22 19.78
N HIS A 225 -7.00 17.50 18.52
CA HIS A 225 -7.68 18.77 18.19
C HIS A 225 -9.11 18.73 18.72
N ALA A 226 -9.24 19.09 20.00
CA ALA A 226 -10.48 19.62 20.53
C ALA A 226 -10.80 20.91 19.76
N HIS A 227 -11.69 20.82 18.76
CA HIS A 227 -12.30 22.00 18.14
C HIS A 227 -13.23 22.68 19.14
N GLY A 228 -12.64 23.47 20.04
CA GLY A 228 -13.36 24.46 20.83
C GLY A 228 -13.73 25.63 19.92
N HIS A 229 -14.97 25.66 19.45
CA HIS A 229 -15.56 26.86 18.85
C HIS A 229 -15.67 27.95 19.92
N GLY A 230 -14.65 28.80 20.02
CA GLY A 230 -14.70 30.07 20.72
C GLY A 230 -15.02 31.19 19.74
N HIS A 231 -16.30 31.58 19.67
CA HIS A 231 -16.68 32.90 19.21
C HIS A 231 -16.16 33.93 20.20
N ASP A 232 -15.49 34.97 19.70
CA ASP A 232 -15.41 36.36 20.20
C ASP A 232 -14.51 37.08 19.16
N GLY A 233 -14.88 38.17 18.50
CA GLY A 233 -15.52 39.37 19.01
C GLY A 233 -14.54 40.53 18.77
N ASP A 234 -15.00 41.51 17.97
CA ASP A 234 -14.49 42.89 17.85
C ASP A 234 -13.27 43.21 16.96
N HIS A 235 -13.61 43.72 15.77
CA HIS A 235 -12.80 44.69 15.03
C HIS A 235 -12.90 46.07 15.70
N ALA A 236 -11.78 46.60 16.20
CA ALA A 236 -11.64 48.01 16.55
C ALA A 236 -10.31 48.57 16.01
N HIS A 237 -10.42 49.66 15.26
CA HIS A 237 -9.34 50.49 14.76
C HIS A 237 -8.56 51.18 15.89
N CYS A 238 -7.27 51.44 15.69
CA CYS A 238 -6.57 52.65 16.14
C CYS A 238 -5.32 52.90 15.28
N ASP A 239 -5.19 54.15 14.83
CA ASP A 239 -4.04 54.74 14.14
C ASP A 239 -2.90 55.11 15.12
N GLU A 240 -1.73 55.37 14.51
CA GLU A 240 -0.68 56.34 14.90
C GLU A 240 0.68 55.86 15.46
N GLU A 241 1.72 56.33 14.73
CA GLU A 241 3.03 56.83 15.15
C GLU A 241 4.21 55.85 15.40
N GLY A 242 5.12 55.82 14.41
CA GLY A 242 6.53 56.17 14.64
C GLY A 242 7.46 55.15 15.29
N HIS A 243 7.96 54.17 14.53
CA HIS A 243 9.20 53.47 14.87
C HIS A 243 10.13 53.32 13.66
N VAL A 244 11.22 54.10 13.69
CA VAL A 244 12.38 53.96 12.80
C VAL A 244 13.30 52.90 13.40
N HIS A 245 13.39 51.73 12.78
CA HIS A 245 14.46 50.77 13.02
C HIS A 245 15.21 50.49 11.72
N THR A 246 16.47 50.89 11.72
CA THR A 246 17.52 50.59 10.75
C THR A 246 17.97 49.13 10.90
N GLU A 247 18.17 48.46 9.75
CA GLU A 247 18.89 47.19 9.51
C GLU A 247 18.58 45.98 10.43
N ALA A 248 17.95 44.94 9.87
CA ALA A 248 18.40 43.53 9.96
C ALA A 248 17.33 42.51 9.47
N CYS A 249 17.78 41.60 8.62
CA CYS A 249 17.31 40.22 8.45
C CYS A 249 15.89 39.98 7.90
N HIS A 250 15.78 39.88 6.56
CA HIS A 250 14.75 39.07 5.92
C HIS A 250 15.02 37.57 6.19
N HIS A 251 14.54 37.06 7.32
CA HIS A 251 14.24 35.63 7.45
C HIS A 251 12.81 35.39 6.98
N GLY A 252 12.63 35.39 5.66
CA GLY A 252 11.44 34.82 5.03
C GLY A 252 11.50 33.30 5.18
N HIS A 253 11.05 32.78 6.32
CA HIS A 253 10.66 31.39 6.42
C HIS A 253 9.30 31.24 5.73
N ASP A 254 9.32 31.23 4.40
CA ASP A 254 8.20 30.77 3.58
C ASP A 254 8.07 29.25 3.78
N HIS A 255 7.45 28.86 4.89
CA HIS A 255 6.89 27.52 5.02
C HIS A 255 5.61 27.49 4.17
N HIS A 256 5.78 27.43 2.85
CA HIS A 256 4.72 26.99 1.93
C HIS A 256 4.42 25.52 2.23
N HIS A 257 3.61 25.25 3.25
CA HIS A 257 2.93 23.98 3.38
C HIS A 257 1.88 23.94 2.27
N SER A 258 2.26 23.38 1.11
CA SER A 258 1.28 22.99 0.10
C SER A 258 0.31 22.02 0.77
N HIS A 259 -0.91 22.50 1.04
CA HIS A 259 -1.98 21.66 1.56
C HIS A 259 -2.43 20.72 0.42
N HIS A 260 -1.77 19.58 0.28
CA HIS A 260 -2.23 18.50 -0.57
C HIS A 260 -3.47 17.87 0.08
N SER A 261 -4.61 17.92 -0.61
CA SER A 261 -5.82 17.20 -0.22
C SER A 261 -5.78 15.79 -0.81
N ASP A 262 -5.17 14.87 -0.07
CA ASP A 262 -5.16 13.45 -0.43
C ASP A 262 -6.52 12.82 -0.01
N ASP A 263 -7.23 12.23 -0.97
CA ASP A 263 -8.50 11.54 -0.74
C ASP A 263 -8.30 10.21 0.01
N ILE A 264 -7.12 9.61 -0.15
CA ILE A 264 -6.70 8.38 0.51
C ILE A 264 -5.71 8.72 1.61
N ALA A 265 -6.04 8.29 2.83
CA ALA A 265 -5.21 8.49 3.99
C ALA A 265 -5.21 7.26 4.88
N ALA A 266 -4.21 7.19 5.76
CA ALA A 266 -4.13 6.21 6.81
C ALA A 266 -4.44 6.82 8.18
N PHE A 267 -5.03 6.03 9.07
CA PHE A 267 -5.06 6.33 10.50
C PHE A 267 -4.80 5.08 11.32
N VAL A 268 -4.32 5.28 12.54
CA VAL A 268 -3.96 4.22 13.47
C VAL A 268 -4.86 4.28 14.70
N PHE A 269 -5.20 3.11 15.21
CA PHE A 269 -5.83 2.93 16.52
C PHE A 269 -4.84 2.18 17.42
N LYS A 270 -4.63 2.68 18.64
CA LYS A 270 -3.80 2.05 19.67
C LYS A 270 -4.61 1.92 20.95
N SER A 271 -4.45 0.80 21.67
CA SER A 271 -4.99 0.66 23.02
C SER A 271 -4.18 -0.34 23.83
N GLU A 272 -4.05 -0.11 25.13
CA GLU A 272 -3.49 -1.08 26.09
C GLU A 272 -4.58 -2.00 26.66
N ARG A 273 -5.87 -1.68 26.45
CA ARG A 273 -6.98 -2.53 26.89
C ARG A 273 -7.20 -3.68 25.92
N ALA A 274 -7.75 -4.77 26.43
CA ALA A 274 -8.11 -5.92 25.61
C ALA A 274 -9.43 -5.64 24.87
N PHE A 275 -9.64 -6.29 23.73
CA PHE A 275 -10.92 -6.30 23.03
C PHE A 275 -11.80 -7.47 23.50
N ASP A 276 -13.09 -7.20 23.63
CA ASP A 276 -14.14 -8.21 23.64
C ASP A 276 -14.27 -8.83 22.23
N PRO A 277 -14.09 -10.15 22.07
CA PRO A 277 -14.11 -10.79 20.75
C PRO A 277 -15.43 -10.63 19.99
N GLU A 278 -16.58 -10.74 20.67
CA GLU A 278 -17.88 -10.69 20.03
C GLU A 278 -18.22 -9.27 19.57
N ARG A 279 -17.94 -8.27 20.42
CA ARG A 279 -18.16 -6.86 20.06
C ARG A 279 -17.28 -6.44 18.90
N LEU A 280 -16.00 -6.84 18.92
CA LEU A 280 -15.07 -6.49 17.86
C LEU A 280 -15.47 -7.13 16.54
N ASP A 281 -15.84 -8.41 16.53
CA ASP A 281 -16.27 -9.11 15.31
C ASP A 281 -17.53 -8.46 14.70
N GLN A 282 -18.54 -8.16 15.53
CA GLN A 282 -19.75 -7.48 15.09
C GLN A 282 -19.47 -6.09 14.51
N PHE A 283 -18.58 -5.32 15.18
CA PHE A 283 -18.21 -4.00 14.73
C PHE A 283 -17.44 -4.04 13.40
N LEU A 284 -16.39 -4.87 13.31
CA LEU A 284 -15.59 -5.00 12.10
C LEU A 284 -16.43 -5.53 10.93
N GLY A 285 -17.31 -6.50 11.15
CA GLY A 285 -18.25 -6.97 10.12
C GLY A 285 -19.15 -5.85 9.58
N SER A 286 -19.67 -5.00 10.47
CA SER A 286 -20.49 -3.84 10.09
C SER A 286 -19.68 -2.81 9.29
N ILE A 287 -18.46 -2.53 9.73
CA ILE A 287 -17.53 -1.61 9.04
C ILE A 287 -17.16 -2.13 7.65
N VAL A 288 -16.86 -3.41 7.51
CA VAL A 288 -16.54 -4.04 6.22
C VAL A 288 -17.73 -3.98 5.27
N GLN A 289 -18.94 -4.21 5.77
CA GLN A 289 -20.15 -4.12 4.96
C GLN A 289 -20.42 -2.70 4.44
N VAL A 290 -20.24 -1.69 5.29
CA VAL A 290 -20.55 -0.29 4.96
C VAL A 290 -19.42 0.40 4.20
N PHE A 291 -18.18 0.25 4.68
CA PHE A 291 -17.01 0.99 4.19
C PHE A 291 -16.04 0.14 3.37
N GLY A 292 -16.30 -1.16 3.18
CA GLY A 292 -15.42 -2.08 2.45
C GLY A 292 -14.96 -1.60 1.06
N PRO A 293 -15.81 -0.98 0.22
CA PRO A 293 -15.38 -0.41 -1.06
C PRO A 293 -14.42 0.79 -0.94
N SER A 294 -14.47 1.51 0.18
CA SER A 294 -13.60 2.67 0.47
C SER A 294 -12.35 2.27 1.26
N MET A 295 -12.36 1.13 1.93
CA MET A 295 -11.17 0.57 2.58
C MET A 295 -10.27 -0.03 1.50
N LEU A 296 -9.00 0.34 1.53
CA LEU A 296 -8.01 -0.21 0.63
C LEU A 296 -7.31 -1.37 1.33
N ARG A 297 -6.64 -1.07 2.44
CA ARG A 297 -5.80 -2.02 3.17
C ARG A 297 -5.94 -1.76 4.67
N TYR A 298 -6.09 -2.82 5.44
CA TYR A 298 -6.09 -2.72 6.90
C TYR A 298 -5.40 -3.93 7.51
N LYS A 299 -4.79 -3.73 8.67
CA LYS A 299 -4.16 -4.79 9.47
C LYS A 299 -4.10 -4.35 10.92
N GLY A 300 -4.11 -5.31 11.81
CA GLY A 300 -3.71 -5.06 13.18
C GLY A 300 -3.28 -6.31 13.92
N VAL A 301 -2.64 -6.03 15.04
CA VAL A 301 -2.27 -6.99 16.08
C VAL A 301 -3.09 -6.60 17.29
N LEU A 302 -3.85 -7.56 17.82
CA LEU A 302 -4.90 -7.33 18.80
C LEU A 302 -4.58 -8.08 20.09
N SER A 303 -4.79 -7.39 21.21
CA SER A 303 -4.94 -7.99 22.52
C SER A 303 -6.42 -8.32 22.72
N MET A 304 -6.76 -9.61 22.84
CA MET A 304 -8.14 -10.07 23.03
C MET A 304 -8.33 -10.58 24.46
N GLU A 305 -9.51 -10.34 25.02
CA GLU A 305 -9.88 -10.89 26.32
C GLU A 305 -9.82 -12.43 26.29
N GLY A 306 -9.22 -13.04 27.31
CA GLY A 306 -9.10 -14.50 27.41
C GLY A 306 -8.06 -15.14 26.50
N ALA A 307 -7.36 -14.39 25.64
CA ALA A 307 -6.30 -14.91 24.78
C ALA A 307 -4.91 -14.73 25.39
N ASP A 308 -4.09 -15.78 25.34
CA ASP A 308 -2.65 -15.73 25.66
C ASP A 308 -1.76 -15.53 24.42
N ARG A 309 -2.38 -15.48 23.24
CA ARG A 309 -1.73 -15.22 21.94
C ARG A 309 -2.21 -13.90 21.34
N LYS A 310 -1.37 -13.32 20.48
CA LYS A 310 -1.72 -12.19 19.62
C LYS A 310 -2.77 -12.64 18.62
N VAL A 311 -3.78 -11.81 18.35
CA VAL A 311 -4.66 -12.04 17.20
C VAL A 311 -4.26 -11.07 16.11
N VAL A 312 -3.92 -11.60 14.93
CA VAL A 312 -3.57 -10.80 13.76
C VAL A 312 -4.78 -10.79 12.85
N PHE A 313 -5.24 -9.60 12.46
CA PHE A 313 -6.25 -9.48 11.42
C PHE A 313 -5.71 -8.63 10.27
N GLN A 314 -6.20 -8.89 9.07
CA GLN A 314 -5.92 -8.04 7.92
C GLN A 314 -7.04 -8.12 6.91
N GLY A 315 -7.10 -7.14 6.03
CA GLY A 315 -7.96 -7.21 4.88
C GLY A 315 -7.61 -6.26 3.75
N VAL A 316 -8.26 -6.56 2.63
CA VAL A 316 -8.13 -5.91 1.33
C VAL A 316 -9.55 -5.63 0.87
N HIS A 317 -9.95 -4.35 0.84
CA HIS A 317 -11.34 -3.97 0.61
C HIS A 317 -12.32 -4.74 1.52
N GLN A 318 -13.22 -5.52 0.93
CA GLN A 318 -14.27 -6.26 1.62
C GLN A 318 -13.82 -7.61 2.18
N ILE A 319 -12.58 -8.02 1.88
CA ILE A 319 -12.07 -9.33 2.29
C ILE A 319 -11.27 -9.13 3.56
N MET A 320 -11.73 -9.76 4.64
CA MET A 320 -11.07 -9.74 5.93
C MET A 320 -10.75 -11.16 6.38
N GLY A 321 -9.57 -11.35 6.95
CA GLY A 321 -9.15 -12.59 7.59
C GLY A 321 -8.50 -12.31 8.93
N SER A 322 -8.55 -13.31 9.83
CA SER A 322 -7.86 -13.28 11.11
C SER A 322 -7.17 -14.61 11.38
N ASP A 323 -6.08 -14.56 12.13
CA ASP A 323 -5.30 -15.73 12.53
C ASP A 323 -4.66 -15.53 13.91
N LEU A 324 -4.33 -16.64 14.56
CA LEU A 324 -3.64 -16.68 15.84
C LEU A 324 -2.14 -16.49 15.64
N GLY A 325 -1.67 -15.33 16.05
CA GLY A 325 -0.26 -15.00 16.08
C GLY A 325 0.54 -15.67 17.19
N ALA A 326 1.79 -15.25 17.38
CA ALA A 326 2.65 -15.70 18.47
C ALA A 326 2.02 -15.48 19.84
N LYS A 327 2.44 -16.34 20.78
CA LYS A 327 2.17 -16.13 22.19
C LYS A 327 2.77 -14.82 22.66
N TRP A 328 2.07 -14.11 23.54
CA TRP A 328 2.64 -12.96 24.24
C TRP A 328 3.84 -13.42 25.06
N ALA A 329 4.98 -12.74 24.93
CA ALA A 329 6.17 -13.07 25.71
C ALA A 329 5.99 -12.70 27.19
N ASP A 330 6.73 -13.35 28.08
CA ASP A 330 6.70 -13.05 29.51
C ASP A 330 7.17 -11.61 29.75
N GLY A 331 6.31 -10.80 30.39
CA GLY A 331 6.58 -9.38 30.64
C GLY A 331 6.38 -8.45 29.44
N GLU A 332 5.91 -8.96 28.29
CA GLU A 332 5.53 -8.12 27.16
C GLU A 332 4.27 -7.30 27.49
N ALA A 333 4.32 -5.99 27.26
CA ALA A 333 3.14 -5.14 27.37
C ALA A 333 2.12 -5.53 26.30
N ARG A 334 0.95 -6.01 26.73
CA ARG A 334 -0.13 -6.37 25.82
C ARG A 334 -0.79 -5.10 25.33
N GLY A 335 -0.99 -5.01 24.02
CA GLY A 335 -1.64 -3.87 23.41
C GLY A 335 -2.13 -4.19 22.01
N SER A 336 -3.15 -3.45 21.61
CA SER A 336 -3.72 -3.50 20.28
C SER A 336 -3.19 -2.35 19.45
N LYS A 337 -2.82 -2.64 18.19
CA LYS A 337 -2.46 -1.66 17.18
C LYS A 337 -3.10 -2.04 15.86
N MET A 338 -3.87 -1.12 15.29
CA MET A 338 -4.60 -1.30 14.04
C MET A 338 -4.30 -0.12 13.12
N VAL A 339 -4.17 -0.38 11.82
CA VAL A 339 -4.06 0.66 10.80
C VAL A 339 -5.10 0.42 9.72
N PHE A 340 -5.74 1.50 9.32
CA PHE A 340 -6.73 1.52 8.25
C PHE A 340 -6.27 2.51 7.20
N ILE A 341 -6.18 2.04 5.95
CA ILE A 341 -5.86 2.84 4.78
C ILE A 341 -7.09 2.83 3.90
N GLY A 342 -7.62 4.00 3.58
CA GLY A 342 -8.82 4.08 2.74
C GLY A 342 -9.16 5.47 2.24
N LYS A 343 -10.10 5.52 1.32
CA LYS A 343 -10.62 6.76 0.74
C LYS A 343 -11.66 7.38 1.66
N ASN A 344 -11.42 8.62 2.11
CA ASN A 344 -12.37 9.42 2.90
C ASN A 344 -13.04 8.64 4.04
N LEU A 345 -12.26 7.82 4.76
CA LEU A 345 -12.77 7.00 5.85
C LEU A 345 -13.15 7.89 7.05
N PRO A 346 -14.31 7.67 7.69
CA PRO A 346 -14.72 8.44 8.86
C PRO A 346 -13.94 7.99 10.11
N LYS A 347 -12.72 8.53 10.29
CA LYS A 347 -11.81 8.20 11.42
C LYS A 347 -12.55 8.16 12.75
N ASP A 348 -13.32 9.20 13.09
CA ASP A 348 -14.02 9.29 14.38
C ASP A 348 -15.07 8.19 14.60
N VAL A 349 -15.67 7.65 13.54
CA VAL A 349 -16.62 6.53 13.64
C VAL A 349 -15.86 5.23 13.95
N PHE A 350 -14.74 5.02 13.27
CA PHE A 350 -13.87 3.87 13.52
C PHE A 350 -13.31 3.87 14.93
N ILE A 351 -12.70 5.00 15.34
CA ILE A 351 -12.09 5.13 16.67
C ILE A 351 -13.12 4.90 17.78
N ARG A 352 -14.26 5.61 17.75
CA ARG A 352 -15.32 5.46 18.77
C ARG A 352 -15.91 4.07 18.82
N GLY A 353 -16.10 3.44 17.66
CA GLY A 353 -16.61 2.07 17.60
C GLY A 353 -15.62 1.06 18.18
N LEU A 354 -14.33 1.20 17.87
CA LEU A 354 -13.28 0.36 18.47
C LEU A 354 -13.18 0.57 19.99
N GLU A 355 -13.28 1.81 20.47
CA GLU A 355 -13.27 2.09 21.92
C GLU A 355 -14.39 1.39 22.69
N GLN A 356 -15.57 1.24 22.07
CA GLN A 356 -16.72 0.53 22.66
C GLN A 356 -16.53 -1.00 22.72
N CYS A 357 -15.61 -1.53 21.93
CA CYS A 357 -15.28 -2.96 21.89
C CYS A 357 -14.23 -3.37 22.93
N LEU A 358 -13.60 -2.41 23.62
CA LEU A 358 -12.55 -2.67 24.60
C LEU A 358 -13.13 -2.98 25.99
N VAL A 359 -12.49 -3.86 26.75
CA VAL A 359 -12.86 -4.28 28.13
C VAL A 359 -11.77 -4.06 29.16
#